data_AF-A0A2H0N2Q0-F1
#
_entry.id   AF-A0A2H0N2Q0-F1
#
_cell.length_a   1.000
_cell.length_b   1.000
_cell.length_c   1.000
_cell.angle_alpha   90.00
_cell.angle_beta   90.00
_cell.angle_gamma   90.00
#
_symmetry.space_group_name_H-M   'P 1'
#
loop_
_entity.id
_entity.type
_entity.pdbx_description
1 polymer ?
#
loop_
_entity_poly.entity_id
_entity_poly.type
_entity_poly.pdbx_seq_one_letter_code
_entity_poly.pdbx_strand_id
1 'polypeptide(L)'
;MDNYNYVLQKMFNGLQYDSAVNSGFKIIASQVYERVAGELLTAWQDTIFAFERIGRYWDSAQEIDVVGLNSQEKKILFGECKWSEKPVGTDIYEDLKKKAEKVAWNKGDRTTYYILFSKSGFTDGMLARAKRDGVFLVEKDMLVNG
;
A
#
# COMPACT_ATOMS: atom_id res chain seq x y z
N MET A 1 41.17 -14.49 4.17
CA MET A 1 39.85 -14.26 4.79
C MET A 1 39.39 -12.90 4.32
N ASP A 2 38.36 -12.84 3.47
CA ASP A 2 37.98 -11.60 2.80
C ASP A 2 37.49 -10.55 3.79
N ASN A 3 37.97 -9.32 3.57
CA ASN A 3 37.67 -8.10 4.33
C ASN A 3 36.16 -7.87 4.52
N TYR A 4 35.33 -8.45 3.63
CA TYR A 4 33.88 -8.43 3.71
C TYR A 4 33.33 -8.95 5.05
N ASN A 5 33.79 -10.13 5.52
CA ASN A 5 33.29 -10.72 6.76
C ASN A 5 33.75 -9.93 8.00
N TYR A 6 34.94 -9.33 7.95
CA TYR A 6 35.46 -8.46 9.00
C TYR A 6 34.67 -7.15 9.10
N VAL A 7 34.35 -6.52 7.97
CA VAL A 7 33.55 -5.30 7.90
C VAL A 7 32.13 -5.56 8.39
N LEU A 8 31.48 -6.65 7.96
CA LEU A 8 30.17 -7.03 8.46
C LEU A 8 30.17 -7.25 9.98
N GLN A 9 31.20 -7.93 10.49
CA GLN A 9 31.35 -8.12 11.92
C GLN A 9 31.54 -6.79 12.66
N LYS A 10 32.24 -5.79 12.10
CA LYS A 10 32.39 -4.48 12.74
C LYS A 10 31.15 -3.59 12.65
N MET A 11 30.38 -3.69 11.57
CA MET A 11 29.21 -2.85 11.35
C MET A 11 28.00 -3.26 12.20
N PHE A 12 27.85 -4.55 12.50
CA PHE A 12 26.60 -5.07 13.07
C PHE A 12 26.78 -5.81 14.41
N ASN A 13 28.01 -6.02 14.88
CA ASN A 13 28.25 -6.67 16.17
C ASN A 13 27.97 -5.68 17.31
N GLY A 14 26.81 -5.85 17.97
CA GLY A 14 26.32 -4.99 19.04
C GLY A 14 24.85 -4.61 18.90
N LEU A 15 24.23 -4.88 17.75
CA LEU A 15 22.80 -4.67 17.57
C LEU A 15 22.01 -5.83 18.19
N GLN A 16 21.90 -5.84 19.51
CA GLN A 16 20.82 -6.59 20.18
C GLN A 16 19.57 -5.72 20.15
N TYR A 17 18.60 -6.12 19.34
CA TYR A 17 17.35 -5.40 19.16
C TYR A 17 16.38 -5.72 20.31
N ASP A 18 16.12 -4.72 21.15
CA ASP A 18 15.04 -4.73 22.12
C ASP A 18 13.68 -4.56 21.40
N SER A 19 12.63 -5.15 21.99
CA SER A 19 11.22 -5.02 21.62
C SER A 19 10.77 -3.56 21.37
N ALA A 20 11.29 -2.58 22.10
CA ALA A 20 10.97 -1.16 21.92
C ALA A 20 11.62 -0.55 20.67
N VAL A 21 12.80 -1.02 20.26
CA VAL A 21 13.44 -0.63 19.00
C VAL A 21 12.65 -1.20 17.82
N ASN A 22 12.08 -2.40 17.99
CA ASN A 22 11.28 -3.07 16.97
C ASN A 22 9.96 -2.34 16.66
N SER A 23 9.32 -1.70 17.64
CA SER A 23 8.09 -0.93 17.42
C SER A 23 8.34 0.36 16.63
N GLY A 24 9.39 1.11 16.99
CA GLY A 24 9.81 2.30 16.23
C GLY A 24 10.21 1.96 14.80
N PHE A 25 10.97 0.87 14.62
CA PHE A 25 11.32 0.36 13.29
C PHE A 25 10.08 0.00 12.46
N LYS A 26 9.10 -0.69 13.05
CA LYS A 26 7.87 -1.08 12.36
C LYS A 26 7.06 0.13 11.88
N ILE A 27 6.98 1.19 12.68
CA ILE A 27 6.30 2.43 12.29
C ILE A 27 7.01 3.08 11.10
N ILE A 28 8.34 3.22 11.18
CA ILE A 28 9.15 3.80 10.10
C ILE A 28 8.99 2.97 8.82
N ALA A 29 9.06 1.63 8.92
CA ALA A 29 8.90 0.75 7.78
C ALA A 29 7.50 0.88 7.14
N SER A 30 6.44 1.01 7.93
CA SER A 30 5.09 1.27 7.41
C SER A 30 5.02 2.59 6.64
N GLN A 31 5.55 3.67 7.21
CA GLN A 31 5.55 4.99 6.57
C GLN A 31 6.36 5.02 5.28
N VAL A 32 7.52 4.35 5.27
CA VAL A 32 8.33 4.19 4.06
C VAL A 32 7.58 3.36 3.02
N TYR A 33 6.89 2.30 3.43
CA TYR A 33 6.11 1.46 2.53
C TYR A 33 4.95 2.22 1.87
N GLU A 34 4.23 3.06 2.64
CA GLU A 34 3.21 3.96 2.10
C GLU A 34 3.79 4.93 1.05
N ARG A 35 4.99 5.45 1.28
CA ARG A 35 5.67 6.31 0.31
C ARG A 35 6.06 5.55 -0.96
N VAL A 36 6.63 4.36 -0.82
CA VAL A 36 6.99 3.49 -1.95
C VAL A 36 5.75 3.13 -2.78
N ALA A 37 4.62 2.86 -2.14
CA ALA A 37 3.35 2.60 -2.82
C ALA A 37 2.95 3.74 -3.77
N GLY A 38 3.13 5.01 -3.36
CA GLY A 38 2.87 6.17 -4.22
C GLY A 38 3.80 6.26 -5.43
N GLU A 39 5.09 5.95 -5.26
CA GLU A 39 6.06 5.89 -6.37
C GLU A 39 5.71 4.75 -7.35
N LEU A 40 5.30 3.59 -6.83
CA LEU A 40 4.88 2.46 -7.65
C LEU A 40 3.62 2.79 -8.49
N LEU A 41 2.66 3.53 -7.93
CA LEU A 41 1.52 4.02 -8.73
C LEU A 41 1.96 4.89 -9.91
N THR A 42 2.97 5.75 -9.70
CA THR A 42 3.55 6.57 -10.78
C THR A 42 4.14 5.69 -11.86
N ALA A 43 4.88 4.64 -11.48
CA ALA A 43 5.47 3.68 -12.41
C ALA A 43 4.41 2.85 -13.18
N TRP A 44 3.20 2.69 -12.64
CA TRP A 44 2.13 1.87 -13.22
C TRP A 44 0.97 2.68 -13.79
N GLN A 45 1.17 3.97 -14.07
CA GLN A 45 0.16 4.84 -14.65
C GLN A 45 -0.38 4.34 -16.00
N ASP A 46 0.44 3.64 -16.79
CA ASP A 46 0.01 3.07 -18.07
C ASP A 46 -0.77 1.75 -17.90
N THR A 47 -0.62 1.08 -16.76
CA THR A 47 -1.29 -0.19 -16.43
C THR A 47 -2.64 0.06 -15.75
N ILE A 48 -2.71 1.07 -14.89
CA ILE A 48 -3.90 1.36 -14.07
C ILE A 48 -4.75 2.45 -14.74
N PHE A 49 -4.27 3.70 -14.69
CA PHE A 49 -4.71 4.85 -15.47
C PHE A 49 -3.75 6.02 -15.19
N ALA A 50 -3.70 7.01 -16.09
CA ALA A 50 -2.82 8.16 -15.94
C ALA A 50 -3.17 8.99 -14.69
N PHE A 51 -2.22 9.16 -13.77
CA PHE A 51 -2.44 9.96 -12.55
C PHE A 51 -2.00 11.41 -12.76
N GLU A 52 -2.86 12.36 -12.44
CA GLU A 52 -2.51 13.78 -12.30
C GLU A 52 -1.84 14.04 -10.95
N ARG A 53 -2.35 13.40 -9.89
CA ARG A 53 -1.87 13.58 -8.51
C ARG A 53 -1.91 12.26 -7.76
N ILE A 54 -0.88 12.02 -6.96
CA ILE A 54 -0.79 10.89 -6.03
C ILE A 54 -0.44 11.45 -4.65
N GLY A 55 -1.09 10.95 -3.60
CA GLY A 55 -0.80 11.34 -2.22
C GLY A 55 -1.72 10.65 -1.22
N ARG A 56 -1.62 11.02 0.06
CA ARG A 56 -2.57 10.58 1.10
C ARG A 56 -3.85 11.38 1.05
N TYR A 57 -4.96 10.77 1.47
CA TYR A 57 -6.17 11.49 1.82
C TYR A 57 -6.42 11.36 3.32
N TRP A 58 -6.68 12.47 4.00
CA TRP A 58 -7.10 12.46 5.39
C TRP A 58 -8.08 13.61 5.67
N ASP A 59 -9.01 13.36 6.57
CA ASP A 59 -9.87 14.36 7.18
C ASP A 59 -10.03 14.04 8.68
N SER A 60 -10.93 14.73 9.38
CA SER A 60 -11.15 14.48 10.81
C SER A 60 -11.72 13.09 11.14
N ALA A 61 -12.26 12.37 10.16
CA ALA A 61 -12.95 11.10 10.32
C ALA A 61 -12.19 9.90 9.77
N GLN A 62 -11.33 10.09 8.76
CA GLN A 62 -10.68 8.98 8.07
C GLN A 62 -9.34 9.33 7.45
N GLU A 63 -8.60 8.28 7.18
CA GLU A 63 -7.31 8.32 6.49
C GLU A 63 -7.24 7.17 5.47
N ILE A 64 -6.74 7.49 4.28
CA ILE A 64 -6.43 6.56 3.19
C ILE A 64 -4.97 6.76 2.79
N ASP A 65 -4.20 5.68 2.91
CA ASP A 65 -2.74 5.67 2.79
C ASP A 65 -2.23 6.17 1.43
N VAL A 66 -2.95 5.86 0.34
CA VAL A 66 -2.62 6.36 -0.98
C VAL A 66 -3.86 6.58 -1.83
N VAL A 67 -3.89 7.68 -2.54
CA VAL A 67 -4.94 8.10 -3.46
C VAL A 67 -4.31 8.61 -4.74
N GLY A 68 -4.76 8.08 -5.88
CA GLY A 68 -4.41 8.55 -7.21
C GLY A 68 -5.61 9.22 -7.88
N LEU A 69 -5.43 10.41 -8.44
CA LEU A 69 -6.50 11.19 -9.08
C LEU A 69 -6.21 11.45 -10.55
N ASN A 70 -7.25 11.40 -11.37
CA ASN A 70 -7.30 12.00 -12.70
C ASN A 70 -8.57 12.83 -12.82
N SER A 71 -8.44 14.15 -12.76
CA SER A 71 -9.60 15.05 -12.79
C SER A 71 -10.30 15.11 -14.15
N GLN A 72 -9.53 14.97 -15.25
CA GLN A 72 -10.06 15.03 -16.61
C GLN A 72 -10.99 13.85 -16.91
N GLU A 73 -10.58 12.65 -16.50
CA GLU A 73 -11.34 11.41 -16.70
C GLU A 73 -12.26 11.07 -15.50
N LYS A 74 -12.27 11.90 -14.46
CA LYS A 74 -12.99 11.64 -13.19
C LYS A 74 -12.65 10.27 -12.59
N LYS A 75 -11.40 9.83 -12.70
CA LYS A 75 -10.92 8.57 -12.10
C LYS A 75 -10.27 8.83 -10.75
N ILE A 76 -10.53 7.95 -9.80
CA ILE A 76 -9.89 7.94 -8.49
C ILE A 76 -9.50 6.52 -8.12
N LEU A 77 -8.30 6.35 -7.60
CA LEU A 77 -7.83 5.10 -7.01
C LEU A 77 -7.64 5.32 -5.52
N PHE A 78 -8.19 4.43 -4.71
CA PHE A 78 -7.96 4.40 -3.26
C PHE A 78 -7.10 3.18 -2.92
N GLY A 79 -6.11 3.37 -2.06
CA GLY A 79 -5.21 2.31 -1.65
C GLY A 79 -4.89 2.28 -0.17
N GLU A 80 -4.65 1.07 0.33
CA GLU A 80 -4.27 0.79 1.71
C GLU A 80 -3.00 -0.07 1.72
N CYS A 81 -2.07 0.25 2.61
CA CYS A 81 -0.79 -0.41 2.77
C CYS A 81 -0.74 -1.20 4.08
N LYS A 82 -0.25 -2.44 4.02
CA LYS A 82 -0.05 -3.28 5.21
C LYS A 82 1.35 -3.86 5.28
N TRP A 83 2.14 -3.26 6.17
CA TRP A 83 3.43 -3.78 6.61
C TRP A 83 3.25 -4.69 7.84
N SER A 84 2.81 -5.91 7.60
CA SER A 84 2.51 -6.89 8.64
C SER A 84 2.98 -8.29 8.23
N GLU A 85 3.20 -9.18 9.21
CA GLU A 85 3.54 -10.58 8.95
C GLU A 85 2.35 -11.42 8.47
N LYS A 86 1.11 -10.93 8.68
CA LYS A 86 -0.11 -11.63 8.28
C LYS A 86 -0.52 -11.23 6.87
N PRO A 87 -1.03 -12.18 6.07
CA PRO A 87 -1.60 -11.85 4.76
C PRO A 87 -2.83 -10.96 4.92
N VAL A 88 -3.06 -10.10 3.94
CA VAL A 88 -4.19 -9.17 3.92
C VAL A 88 -5.46 -9.92 3.53
N GLY A 89 -6.48 -9.78 4.37
CA GLY A 89 -7.82 -10.34 4.15
C GLY A 89 -8.80 -9.35 3.53
N THR A 90 -10.01 -9.83 3.30
CA THR A 90 -11.10 -9.02 2.73
C THR A 90 -11.58 -7.92 3.68
N ASP A 91 -11.35 -8.05 4.98
CA ASP A 91 -11.67 -7.06 6.00
C ASP A 91 -11.02 -5.70 5.72
N ILE A 92 -9.74 -5.71 5.33
CA ILE A 92 -9.00 -4.50 4.96
C ILE A 92 -9.60 -3.84 3.71
N TYR A 93 -9.99 -4.66 2.72
CA TYR A 93 -10.63 -4.16 1.51
C TYR A 93 -11.99 -3.51 1.81
N GLU A 94 -12.82 -4.16 2.62
CA GLU A 94 -14.14 -3.61 2.98
C GLU A 94 -14.03 -2.32 3.80
N ASP A 95 -13.01 -2.21 4.66
CA ASP A 95 -12.75 -0.98 5.39
C ASP A 95 -12.33 0.16 4.45
N LEU A 96 -11.42 -0.11 3.51
CA LEU A 96 -11.01 0.84 2.48
C LEU A 96 -12.21 1.33 1.65
N LYS A 97 -13.12 0.43 1.25
CA LYS A 97 -14.36 0.82 0.56
C LYS A 97 -15.23 1.75 1.41
N LYS A 98 -15.41 1.45 2.70
CA LYS A 98 -16.19 2.30 3.61
C LYS A 98 -15.59 3.70 3.76
N LYS A 99 -14.27 3.81 3.83
CA LYS A 99 -13.56 5.11 3.83
C LYS A 99 -13.76 5.84 2.50
N ALA A 100 -13.54 5.15 1.38
CA ALA A 100 -13.68 5.71 0.04
C ALA A 100 -15.08 6.28 -0.24
N GLU A 101 -16.13 5.64 0.28
CA GLU A 101 -17.51 6.11 0.16
C GLU A 101 -17.74 7.49 0.80
N LYS A 102 -16.97 7.86 1.82
CA LYS A 102 -17.11 9.15 2.50
C LYS A 102 -16.34 10.27 1.80
N VAL A 103 -15.47 9.94 0.83
CA VAL A 103 -14.73 10.94 0.05
C VAL A 103 -15.67 11.57 -0.99
N ALA A 104 -16.00 12.85 -0.81
CA ALA A 104 -17.01 13.55 -1.61
C ALA A 104 -16.60 13.87 -3.06
N TRP A 105 -15.30 13.83 -3.38
CA TRP A 105 -14.76 14.21 -4.68
C TRP A 105 -15.46 13.46 -5.83
N ASN A 106 -16.15 14.19 -6.71
CA ASN A 106 -16.94 13.68 -7.85
C ASN A 106 -17.85 12.47 -7.51
N LYS A 107 -18.37 12.41 -6.28
CA LYS A 107 -19.20 11.29 -5.84
C LYS A 107 -20.47 11.18 -6.72
N GLY A 108 -20.72 10.00 -7.25
CA GLY A 108 -21.82 9.70 -8.17
C GLY A 108 -21.47 9.82 -9.66
N ASP A 109 -20.32 10.40 -10.02
CA ASP A 109 -19.89 10.65 -11.40
C ASP A 109 -18.41 10.31 -11.64
N ARG A 110 -17.79 9.60 -10.69
CA ARG A 110 -16.39 9.17 -10.77
C ARG A 110 -16.27 7.67 -11.03
N THR A 111 -15.25 7.26 -11.75
CA THR A 111 -14.82 5.85 -11.78
C THR A 111 -13.88 5.60 -10.61
N THR A 112 -14.19 4.61 -9.78
CA THR A 112 -13.42 4.29 -8.56
C THR A 112 -12.67 2.97 -8.75
N TYR A 113 -11.37 3.00 -8.45
CA TYR A 113 -10.46 1.86 -8.45
C TYR A 113 -9.93 1.62 -7.04
N TYR A 114 -9.50 0.40 -6.77
CA TYR A 114 -8.93 0.01 -5.49
C TYR A 114 -7.62 -0.73 -5.68
N ILE A 115 -6.68 -0.48 -4.78
CA ILE A 115 -5.42 -1.21 -4.71
C ILE A 115 -5.08 -1.58 -3.27
N LEU A 116 -4.51 -2.75 -3.04
CA LEU A 116 -3.99 -3.14 -1.73
C LEU A 116 -2.51 -3.49 -1.85
N PHE A 117 -1.71 -2.99 -0.92
CA PHE A 117 -0.30 -3.31 -0.81
C PHE A 117 -0.06 -4.19 0.41
N SER A 118 0.57 -5.35 0.22
CA SER A 118 0.86 -6.28 1.30
C SER A 118 2.31 -6.75 1.27
N LYS A 119 3.00 -6.64 2.41
CA LYS A 119 4.32 -7.23 2.60
C LYS A 119 4.27 -8.77 2.53
N SER A 120 3.24 -9.36 3.13
CA SER A 120 3.12 -10.81 3.35
C SER A 120 2.06 -11.47 2.45
N GLY A 121 1.68 -10.80 1.35
CA GLY A 121 0.69 -11.33 0.40
C GLY A 121 -0.76 -11.27 0.90
N PHE A 122 -1.61 -12.06 0.28
CA PHE A 122 -3.08 -11.99 0.43
C PHE A 122 -3.66 -13.35 0.79
N THR A 123 -4.80 -13.36 1.48
CA THR A 123 -5.55 -14.59 1.70
C THR A 123 -6.23 -15.05 0.41
N ASP A 124 -6.53 -16.35 0.28
CA ASP A 124 -7.28 -16.89 -0.87
C ASP A 124 -8.62 -16.18 -1.07
N GLY A 125 -9.29 -15.83 0.05
CA GLY A 125 -10.53 -15.06 0.02
C GLY A 125 -10.34 -13.67 -0.61
N MET A 126 -9.23 -13.00 -0.32
CA MET A 126 -8.92 -11.71 -0.92
C MET A 126 -8.51 -11.85 -2.39
N LEU A 127 -7.72 -12.87 -2.75
CA LEU A 127 -7.37 -13.14 -4.16
C LEU A 127 -8.62 -13.38 -5.02
N ALA A 128 -9.54 -14.23 -4.54
CA ALA A 128 -10.82 -14.48 -5.21
C ALA A 128 -11.68 -13.21 -5.29
N ARG A 129 -11.66 -12.39 -4.22
CA ARG A 129 -12.40 -11.13 -4.18
C ARG A 129 -11.85 -10.11 -5.16
N ALA A 130 -10.54 -10.02 -5.30
CA ALA A 130 -9.88 -9.09 -6.21
C ALA A 130 -10.23 -9.37 -7.67
N LYS A 131 -10.24 -10.65 -8.08
CA LYS A 131 -10.72 -11.06 -9.43
C LYS A 131 -12.11 -10.55 -9.73
N ARG A 132 -13.01 -10.71 -8.76
CA ARG A 132 -14.44 -10.41 -8.92
C ARG A 132 -14.70 -8.92 -8.98
N ASP A 133 -14.04 -8.16 -8.11
CA ASP A 133 -14.31 -6.73 -7.91
C ASP A 133 -13.32 -5.84 -8.71
N GLY A 134 -12.35 -6.42 -9.42
CA GLY A 134 -11.36 -5.68 -10.21
C GLY A 134 -10.36 -4.90 -9.35
N VAL A 135 -9.93 -5.48 -8.23
CA VAL A 135 -9.01 -4.84 -7.28
C VAL A 135 -7.57 -5.15 -7.67
N PHE A 136 -6.72 -4.13 -7.72
CA PHE A 136 -5.28 -4.33 -7.89
C PHE A 136 -4.66 -4.83 -6.59
N LEU A 137 -3.80 -5.83 -6.68
CA LEU A 137 -3.10 -6.38 -5.55
C LEU A 137 -1.59 -6.24 -5.80
N VAL A 138 -0.87 -5.76 -4.79
CA VAL A 138 0.57 -5.59 -4.83
C VAL A 138 1.17 -6.39 -3.69
N GLU A 139 1.93 -7.41 -4.04
CA GLU A 139 2.72 -8.16 -3.09
C GLU A 139 4.18 -7.69 -3.17
N LYS A 140 4.67 -7.11 -2.07
CA LYS A 140 5.98 -6.45 -1.98
C LYS A 140 6.08 -5.26 -2.94
N ASP A 141 6.44 -5.52 -4.18
CA ASP A 141 6.66 -4.55 -5.26
C ASP A 141 6.09 -5.04 -6.60
N MET A 142 5.39 -6.17 -6.62
CA MET A 142 4.87 -6.79 -7.83
C MET A 142 3.36 -6.67 -7.86
N LEU A 143 2.83 -6.10 -8.95
CA LEU A 143 1.43 -6.25 -9.30
C LEU A 143 1.16 -7.74 -9.53
N VAL A 144 0.30 -8.31 -8.69
CA VAL A 144 -0.14 -9.69 -8.84
C VAL A 144 -1.47 -9.71 -9.57
N ASN A 145 -1.53 -10.47 -10.65
CA ASN A 145 -2.80 -10.80 -11.27
C ASN A 145 -3.54 -11.71 -10.28
N GLY A 146 -4.73 -11.28 -9.87
CA GLY A 146 -5.67 -12.17 -9.19
C GLY A 146 -5.79 -13.44 -10.00
#